data_AF-U1ZQ94-F1
#
_entry.id   AF-U1ZQ94-F1
#
_cell.length_a   1.000
_cell.length_b   1.000
_cell.length_c   1.000
_cell.angle_alpha   90.00
_cell.angle_beta   90.00
_cell.angle_gamma   90.00
#
_symmetry.space_group_name_H-M   'P 1'
#
loop_
_entity.id
_entity.type
_entity.pdbx_description
1 polymer ?
#
loop_
_entity_poly.entity_id
_entity_poly.type
_entity_poly.pdbx_seq_one_letter_code
_entity_poly.pdbx_strand_id
1 'polypeptide(L)'
;MSQRIFSLAALTVLELSPPQMVEVAARAGYSHVGLRLVPATPEEQHFPLVADAGLRAQTRQRLRDTGIRVLDVEILRLKPETRVAEFEAILAAGAELGASELLVAGNDADEARLTANFAALCDLSAPYGLHPHLEFMPWTDARDLRQAARIVAAADRANGCVLVD
;
A
#
# COMPACT_ATOMS: atom_id res chain seq x y z
N MET A 1 2.49 25.92 -8.82
CA MET A 1 1.33 24.98 -8.88
C MET A 1 1.89 23.59 -8.62
N SER A 2 1.45 22.89 -7.57
CA SER A 2 1.81 21.48 -7.39
C SER A 2 1.25 20.69 -8.58
N GLN A 3 2.08 19.93 -9.31
CA GLN A 3 1.57 19.07 -10.37
C GLN A 3 0.74 17.95 -9.76
N ARG A 4 -0.44 17.69 -10.34
CA ARG A 4 -1.29 16.57 -9.94
C ARG A 4 -0.58 15.26 -10.27
N ILE A 5 -0.44 14.40 -9.26
CA ILE A 5 0.18 13.09 -9.42
C ILE A 5 -0.78 12.16 -10.16
N PHE A 6 -0.26 11.47 -11.18
CA PHE A 6 -0.89 10.31 -11.77
C PHE A 6 0.03 9.11 -11.57
N SER A 7 -0.51 8.06 -10.95
CA SER A 7 0.16 6.79 -10.63
C SER A 7 -0.47 5.64 -11.42
N LEU A 8 0.34 4.71 -11.92
CA LEU A 8 -0.15 3.46 -12.49
C LEU A 8 -0.44 2.46 -11.35
N ALA A 9 -1.72 2.14 -11.10
CA ALA A 9 -2.13 1.17 -10.08
C ALA A 9 -1.68 -0.25 -10.44
N ALA A 10 -1.19 -1.03 -9.46
CA ALA A 10 -0.52 -2.31 -9.72
C ALA A 10 -1.46 -3.33 -10.38
N LEU A 11 -2.74 -3.37 -9.97
CA LEU A 11 -3.76 -4.26 -10.55
C LEU A 11 -4.00 -4.05 -12.05
N THR A 12 -3.59 -2.91 -12.61
CA THR A 12 -3.73 -2.63 -14.05
C THR A 12 -2.82 -3.52 -14.90
N VAL A 13 -1.68 -3.94 -14.35
CA VAL A 13 -0.59 -4.64 -15.06
C VAL A 13 0.07 -5.71 -14.16
N LEU A 14 -0.74 -6.37 -13.34
CA LEU A 14 -0.27 -7.25 -12.27
C LEU A 14 0.58 -8.43 -12.76
N GLU A 15 0.46 -8.78 -14.04
CA GLU A 15 1.26 -9.79 -14.73
C GLU A 15 2.73 -9.39 -14.93
N LEU A 16 3.05 -8.10 -14.82
CA LEU A 16 4.39 -7.58 -15.03
C LEU A 16 5.21 -7.62 -13.75
N SER A 17 6.50 -7.94 -13.87
CA SER A 17 7.43 -7.79 -12.74
C SER A 17 7.52 -6.32 -12.29
N PRO A 18 7.84 -6.03 -11.02
CA PRO A 18 7.95 -4.65 -10.54
C PRO A 18 8.89 -3.74 -11.38
N PRO A 19 10.06 -4.19 -11.87
CA PRO A 19 10.86 -3.41 -12.81
C PRO A 19 10.16 -3.11 -14.14
N GLN A 20 9.34 -4.04 -14.65
CA GLN A 20 8.56 -3.85 -15.87
C GLN A 20 7.36 -2.91 -15.65
N MET A 21 6.71 -2.96 -14.49
CA MET A 21 5.66 -2.00 -14.11
C MET A 21 6.21 -0.57 -14.13
N VAL A 22 7.41 -0.35 -13.59
CA VAL A 22 8.10 0.96 -13.62
C VAL A 22 8.35 1.42 -15.05
N GLU A 23 8.88 0.55 -15.90
CA GLU A 23 9.14 0.86 -17.32
C GLU A 23 7.84 1.22 -18.07
N VAL A 24 6.76 0.46 -17.84
CA VAL A 24 5.45 0.73 -18.47
C VAL A 24 4.87 2.05 -17.97
N ALA A 25 4.95 2.34 -16.67
CA ALA A 25 4.51 3.62 -16.11
C ALA A 25 5.22 4.80 -16.78
N ALA A 26 6.55 4.72 -16.92
CA ALA A 26 7.36 5.74 -17.59
C ALA A 26 6.95 5.93 -19.05
N ARG A 27 6.84 4.84 -19.81
CA ARG A 27 6.47 4.88 -21.24
C ARG A 27 5.05 5.38 -21.48
N ALA A 28 4.14 5.12 -20.55
CA ALA A 28 2.76 5.60 -20.60
C ALA A 28 2.59 7.04 -20.10
N GLY A 29 3.65 7.70 -19.63
CA GLY A 29 3.63 9.09 -19.19
C GLY A 29 3.12 9.31 -17.77
N TYR A 30 3.07 8.26 -16.94
CA TYR A 30 2.81 8.40 -15.52
C TYR A 30 4.01 9.04 -14.81
N SER A 31 3.73 9.61 -13.65
CA SER A 31 4.77 10.15 -12.76
C SER A 31 5.14 9.17 -11.64
N HIS A 32 4.20 8.28 -11.29
CA HIS A 32 4.34 7.32 -10.22
C HIS A 32 3.82 5.94 -10.62
N VAL A 33 4.12 4.96 -9.79
CA VAL A 33 3.61 3.59 -9.87
C VAL A 33 3.18 3.12 -8.48
N GLY A 34 2.12 2.32 -8.41
CA GLY A 34 1.74 1.54 -7.24
C GLY A 34 2.29 0.12 -7.36
N LEU A 35 2.71 -0.48 -6.24
CA LEU A 35 3.33 -1.81 -6.24
C LEU A 35 2.59 -2.80 -5.31
N ARG A 36 2.31 -4.00 -5.84
CA ARG A 36 1.80 -5.15 -5.07
C ARG A 36 2.96 -5.86 -4.37
N LEU A 37 3.17 -5.63 -3.07
CA LEU A 37 4.29 -6.25 -2.34
C LEU A 37 4.01 -7.68 -1.90
N VAL A 38 2.75 -7.95 -1.59
CA VAL A 38 2.24 -9.25 -1.16
C VAL A 38 0.92 -9.54 -1.89
N PRO A 39 0.63 -10.81 -2.21
CA PRO A 39 -0.60 -11.14 -2.90
C PRO A 39 -1.83 -10.92 -2.01
N ALA A 40 -2.93 -10.46 -2.59
CA ALA A 40 -4.22 -10.31 -1.91
C ALA A 40 -4.94 -11.66 -1.71
N THR A 41 -4.69 -12.64 -2.58
CA THR A 41 -5.20 -14.02 -2.51
C THR A 41 -4.10 -15.02 -2.90
N PRO A 42 -4.19 -16.30 -2.50
CA PRO A 42 -3.16 -17.31 -2.84
C PRO A 42 -2.94 -17.50 -4.35
N GLU A 43 -3.97 -17.28 -5.16
CA GLU A 43 -3.96 -17.47 -6.61
C GLU A 43 -3.52 -16.22 -7.39
N GLU A 44 -3.35 -15.08 -6.71
CA GLU A 44 -2.94 -13.83 -7.34
C GLU A 44 -1.51 -13.92 -7.88
N GLN A 45 -1.33 -13.51 -9.14
CA GLN A 45 -0.01 -13.35 -9.73
C GLN A 45 0.80 -12.38 -8.87
N HIS A 46 1.95 -12.84 -8.40
CA HIS A 46 2.79 -12.05 -7.52
C HIS A 46 4.26 -12.30 -7.77
N PHE A 47 5.06 -11.33 -7.35
CA PHE A 47 6.52 -11.42 -7.36
C PHE A 47 7.01 -11.31 -5.91
N PRO A 48 8.09 -12.02 -5.54
CA PRO A 48 8.56 -12.08 -4.15
C PRO A 48 9.30 -10.81 -3.75
N LEU A 49 8.72 -9.62 -3.95
CA LEU A 49 9.41 -8.33 -3.79
C LEU A 49 9.88 -8.10 -2.35
N VAL A 50 9.18 -8.64 -1.34
CA VAL A 50 9.61 -8.59 0.06
C VAL A 50 10.75 -9.59 0.35
N ALA A 51 10.75 -10.77 -0.26
CA ALA A 51 11.72 -11.83 0.02
C ALA A 51 12.99 -11.77 -0.85
N ASP A 52 12.90 -11.20 -2.06
CA ASP A 52 13.97 -11.17 -3.06
C ASP A 52 14.65 -9.79 -3.14
N ALA A 53 15.81 -9.68 -2.48
CA ALA A 53 16.63 -8.48 -2.49
C ALA A 53 17.18 -8.13 -3.89
N GLY A 54 17.40 -9.13 -4.75
CA GLY A 54 17.84 -8.92 -6.13
C GLY A 54 16.75 -8.26 -6.96
N LEU A 55 15.49 -8.69 -6.78
CA LEU A 55 14.34 -8.05 -7.42
C LEU A 55 14.14 -6.61 -6.92
N ARG A 56 14.27 -6.35 -5.61
CA ARG A 56 14.22 -4.98 -5.07
C ARG A 56 15.32 -4.10 -5.65
N ALA A 57 16.55 -4.60 -5.71
CA ALA A 57 17.67 -3.85 -6.28
C ALA A 57 17.44 -3.47 -7.75
N GLN A 58 16.92 -4.41 -8.55
CA GLN A 58 16.54 -4.15 -9.95
C GLN A 58 15.41 -3.13 -10.07
N THR A 59 14.38 -3.24 -9.24
CA THR A 59 13.25 -2.30 -9.22
C THR A 59 13.72 -0.89 -8.88
N ARG A 60 14.56 -0.77 -7.84
CA ARG A 60 15.16 0.50 -7.42
C ARG A 60 16.06 1.11 -8.50
N GLN A 61 16.79 0.28 -9.24
CA GLN A 61 17.57 0.74 -10.40
C GLN A 61 16.64 1.31 -11.48
N ARG A 62 15.55 0.62 -11.83
CA ARG A 62 14.60 1.12 -12.83
C ARG A 62 13.89 2.41 -12.41
N LEU A 63 13.52 2.54 -11.14
CA LEU A 63 12.97 3.79 -10.60
C LEU A 63 13.95 4.95 -10.82
N ARG A 64 15.25 4.73 -10.56
CA ARG A 64 16.29 5.74 -10.83
C ARG A 64 16.47 6.04 -12.31
N ASP A 65 16.52 5.02 -13.15
CA ASP A 65 16.76 5.16 -14.60
C ASP A 65 15.63 5.92 -15.31
N THR A 66 14.39 5.71 -14.86
CA THR A 66 13.18 6.28 -15.49
C THR A 66 12.71 7.58 -14.86
N GLY A 67 13.09 7.85 -13.60
CA GLY A 67 12.58 8.98 -12.82
C GLY A 67 11.16 8.78 -12.24
N ILE A 68 10.56 7.60 -12.44
CA ILE A 68 9.31 7.20 -11.79
C ILE A 68 9.53 7.06 -10.29
N ARG A 69 8.54 7.50 -9.51
CA ARG A 69 8.49 7.30 -8.06
C ARG A 69 7.44 6.27 -7.69
N VAL A 70 7.61 5.61 -6.55
CA VAL A 70 6.53 4.77 -6.00
C VAL A 70 5.60 5.69 -5.23
N LEU A 71 4.30 5.66 -5.53
CA LEU A 71 3.31 6.37 -4.71
C LEU A 71 2.92 5.49 -3.54
N ASP A 72 2.33 4.34 -3.87
CA ASP A 72 1.68 3.46 -2.91
C ASP A 72 2.19 2.02 -3.01
N VAL A 73 2.07 1.32 -1.88
CA VAL A 73 2.19 -0.14 -1.82
C VAL A 73 0.87 -0.73 -1.36
N GLU A 74 0.46 -1.82 -2.01
CA GLU A 74 -0.85 -2.42 -1.80
C GLU A 74 -0.76 -3.97 -1.76
N ILE A 75 -1.73 -4.69 -1.18
CA ILE A 75 -2.71 -4.27 -0.16
C ILE A 75 -2.39 -4.99 1.14
N LEU A 76 -2.53 -4.33 2.29
CA LEU A 76 -2.61 -5.01 3.58
C LEU A 76 -4.05 -5.19 4.02
N ARG A 77 -4.34 -6.34 4.61
CA ARG A 77 -5.67 -6.66 5.14
C ARG A 77 -5.60 -6.75 6.65
N LEU A 78 -6.39 -5.94 7.34
CA LEU A 78 -6.60 -6.04 8.78
C LEU A 78 -7.75 -7.02 9.03
N LYS A 79 -7.44 -8.17 9.62
CA LYS A 79 -8.33 -9.28 9.95
C LYS A 79 -8.33 -9.52 11.46
N PRO A 80 -9.27 -10.30 12.01
CA PRO A 80 -9.28 -10.64 13.44
C PRO A 80 -7.97 -11.21 13.96
N GLU A 81 -7.29 -12.01 13.14
CA GLU A 81 -6.00 -12.66 13.45
C GLU A 81 -4.76 -11.80 13.17
N THR A 82 -4.92 -10.57 12.65
CA THR A 82 -3.80 -9.73 12.26
C THR A 82 -2.89 -9.43 13.45
N ARG A 83 -1.59 -9.64 13.23
CA ARG A 83 -0.52 -9.23 14.11
C ARG A 83 0.27 -8.13 13.42
N VAL A 84 -0.02 -6.87 13.75
CA VAL A 84 0.54 -5.70 13.04
C VAL A 84 2.06 -5.72 12.92
N ALA A 85 2.77 -6.21 13.95
CA ALA A 85 4.22 -6.34 13.94
C ALA A 85 4.77 -7.24 12.81
N GLU A 86 3.96 -8.14 12.25
CA GLU A 86 4.36 -9.00 11.13
C GLU A 86 4.43 -8.23 9.79
N PHE A 87 3.88 -7.01 9.74
CA PHE A 87 3.96 -6.17 8.54
C PHE A 87 5.28 -5.41 8.41
N GLU A 88 6.15 -5.44 9.41
CA GLU A 88 7.41 -4.67 9.43
C GLU A 88 8.26 -4.89 8.17
N ALA A 89 8.42 -6.14 7.74
CA ALA A 89 9.21 -6.46 6.55
C ALA A 89 8.59 -5.88 5.26
N ILE A 90 7.26 -5.76 5.20
CA ILE A 90 6.53 -5.20 4.06
C ILE A 90 6.71 -3.67 4.06
N LEU A 91 6.55 -3.02 5.22
CA LEU A 91 6.73 -1.58 5.38
C LEU A 91 8.16 -1.16 5.05
N ALA A 92 9.15 -1.90 5.56
CA ALA A 92 10.56 -1.66 5.27
C ALA A 92 10.87 -1.81 3.77
N ALA A 93 10.31 -2.82 3.09
CA ALA A 93 10.48 -3.01 1.65
C ALA A 93 9.82 -1.87 0.84
N GLY A 94 8.61 -1.42 1.24
CA GLY A 94 7.94 -0.28 0.63
C GLY A 94 8.75 1.02 0.76
N ALA A 95 9.28 1.27 1.96
CA ALA A 95 10.14 2.42 2.23
C ALA A 95 11.48 2.35 1.47
N GLU A 96 12.09 1.17 1.33
CA GLU A 96 13.30 0.97 0.53
C GLU A 96 13.10 1.39 -0.95
N LEU A 97 11.88 1.18 -1.46
CA LEU A 97 11.47 1.55 -2.81
C LEU A 97 10.96 3.00 -2.92
N GLY A 98 10.82 3.70 -1.79
CA GLY A 98 10.44 5.11 -1.72
C GLY A 98 8.95 5.37 -1.81
N ALA A 99 8.10 4.40 -1.44
CA ALA A 99 6.66 4.61 -1.32
C ALA A 99 6.32 5.62 -0.21
N SER A 100 5.23 6.37 -0.36
CA SER A 100 4.70 7.28 0.67
C SER A 100 3.35 6.83 1.23
N GLU A 101 2.58 6.06 0.46
CA GLU A 101 1.24 5.61 0.81
C GLU A 101 1.19 4.08 0.99
N LEU A 102 0.27 3.61 1.83
CA LEU A 102 0.02 2.20 2.08
C LEU A 102 -1.47 1.92 2.01
N LEU A 103 -1.90 1.08 1.08
CA LEU A 103 -3.31 0.74 0.91
C LEU A 103 -3.74 -0.37 1.87
N VAL A 104 -4.82 -0.14 2.62
CA VAL A 104 -5.29 -1.03 3.69
C VAL A 104 -6.78 -1.33 3.55
N ALA A 105 -7.14 -2.61 3.55
CA ALA A 105 -8.53 -3.05 3.67
C ALA A 105 -8.88 -3.48 5.10
N GLY A 106 -10.03 -3.01 5.59
CA GLY A 106 -10.63 -3.48 6.85
C GLY A 106 -11.49 -4.72 6.65
N ASN A 107 -10.99 -5.88 7.07
CA ASN A 107 -11.66 -7.19 7.01
C ASN A 107 -11.86 -7.78 8.41
N ASP A 108 -12.33 -6.95 9.32
CA ASP A 108 -12.68 -7.34 10.68
C ASP A 108 -14.03 -6.74 11.09
N ALA A 109 -15.02 -7.60 11.34
CA ALA A 109 -16.36 -7.20 11.73
C ALA A 109 -16.41 -6.52 13.11
N ASP A 110 -15.37 -6.66 13.94
CA ASP A 110 -15.20 -5.91 15.17
C ASP A 110 -14.52 -4.58 14.89
N GLU A 111 -15.32 -3.52 14.75
CA GLU A 111 -14.82 -2.18 14.43
C GLU A 111 -13.83 -1.63 15.47
N ALA A 112 -13.97 -2.01 16.75
CA ALA A 112 -13.06 -1.56 17.79
C ALA A 112 -11.67 -2.21 17.64
N ARG A 113 -11.64 -3.52 17.34
CA ARG A 113 -10.37 -4.22 17.04
C ARG A 113 -9.76 -3.73 15.72
N LEU A 114 -10.57 -3.50 14.69
CA LEU A 114 -10.12 -2.89 13.43
C LEU A 114 -9.48 -1.53 13.66
N THR A 115 -10.12 -0.66 14.45
CA THR A 115 -9.59 0.67 14.81
C THR A 115 -8.27 0.56 15.56
N ALA A 116 -8.17 -0.33 16.55
CA ALA A 116 -6.94 -0.55 17.30
C ALA A 116 -5.79 -1.06 16.42
N ASN A 117 -6.08 -2.02 15.53
CA ASN A 117 -5.09 -2.53 14.58
C ASN A 117 -4.66 -1.48 13.55
N PHE A 118 -5.60 -0.64 13.09
CA PHE A 118 -5.28 0.46 12.19
C PHE A 118 -4.40 1.52 12.87
N ALA A 119 -4.69 1.88 14.13
CA ALA A 119 -3.85 2.77 14.92
C ALA A 119 -2.43 2.20 15.12
N ALA A 120 -2.32 0.92 15.47
CA ALA A 120 -1.04 0.24 15.60
C ALA A 120 -0.27 0.18 14.27
N LEU A 121 -0.97 0.02 13.13
CA LEU A 121 -0.34 0.05 11.81
C LEU A 121 0.17 1.44 11.46
N CYS A 122 -0.58 2.49 11.79
CA CYS A 122 -0.13 3.88 11.66
C CYS A 122 1.13 4.14 12.48
N ASP A 123 1.16 3.68 13.74
CA ASP A 123 2.33 3.78 14.61
C ASP A 123 3.55 3.05 14.03
N LEU A 124 3.36 1.84 13.49
CA LEU A 124 4.42 1.05 12.86
C LEU A 124 4.92 1.68 11.55
N SER A 125 4.03 2.33 10.79
CA SER A 125 4.33 2.95 9.49
C SER A 125 5.02 4.30 9.61
N ALA A 126 4.85 5.02 10.72
CA ALA A 126 5.35 6.37 10.89
C ALA A 126 6.89 6.53 10.75
N PRO A 127 7.74 5.64 11.33
CA PRO A 127 9.19 5.71 11.14
C PRO A 127 9.63 5.49 9.67
N TYR A 128 8.78 4.83 8.87
CA TYR A 128 9.01 4.58 7.45
C TYR A 128 8.51 5.71 6.55
N GLY A 129 7.84 6.73 7.12
CA GLY A 129 7.22 7.81 6.35
C GLY A 129 6.02 7.37 5.52
N LEU A 130 5.42 6.22 5.86
CA LEU A 130 4.26 5.66 5.17
C LEU A 130 2.96 6.12 5.84
N HIS A 131 1.96 6.42 5.01
CA HIS A 131 0.61 6.79 5.44
C HIS A 131 -0.35 5.65 5.12
N PRO A 132 -0.91 4.94 6.12
CA PRO A 132 -1.94 3.95 5.89
C PRO A 132 -3.25 4.62 5.45
N HIS A 133 -3.75 4.21 4.28
CA HIS A 133 -5.04 4.60 3.74
C HIS A 133 -6.05 3.47 3.91
N LEU A 134 -7.04 3.67 4.79
CA LEU A 134 -8.16 2.74 4.92
C LEU A 134 -9.11 2.91 3.73
N GLU A 135 -9.17 1.90 2.88
CA GLU A 135 -10.09 1.80 1.76
C GLU A 135 -11.43 1.23 2.24
N PHE A 136 -12.52 1.93 1.89
CA PHE A 136 -13.87 1.42 2.11
C PHE A 136 -14.38 0.70 0.86
N MET A 137 -14.88 -0.52 1.03
CA MET A 137 -15.42 -1.33 -0.05
C MET A 137 -16.71 -2.00 0.40
N PRO A 138 -17.80 -1.99 -0.39
CA PRO A 138 -19.09 -2.54 0.03
C PRO A 138 -19.09 -4.01 0.50
N TRP A 139 -18.07 -4.79 0.11
CA TRP A 139 -17.90 -6.21 0.44
C TRP A 139 -16.89 -6.48 1.57
N THR A 140 -16.35 -5.45 2.21
CA THR A 140 -15.48 -5.59 3.40
C THR A 140 -16.19 -5.09 4.67
N ASP A 141 -15.56 -5.24 5.84
CA ASP A 141 -16.14 -4.83 7.12
C ASP A 141 -16.04 -3.31 7.36
N ALA A 142 -15.18 -2.62 6.60
CA ALA A 142 -15.18 -1.17 6.43
C ALA A 142 -15.91 -0.81 5.12
N ARG A 143 -17.24 -0.70 5.18
CA ARG A 143 -18.09 -0.82 3.98
C ARG A 143 -18.32 0.49 3.21
N ASP A 144 -18.20 1.62 3.90
CA ASP A 144 -18.55 2.94 3.38
C ASP A 144 -17.67 4.04 3.97
N LEU A 145 -17.74 5.22 3.32
CA LEU A 145 -16.96 6.39 3.70
C LEU A 145 -17.21 6.84 5.15
N ARG A 146 -18.44 6.75 5.67
CA ARG A 146 -18.73 7.20 7.03
C ARG A 146 -18.05 6.29 8.04
N GLN A 147 -18.09 4.99 7.80
CA GLN A 147 -17.43 4.00 8.64
C GLN A 147 -15.90 4.16 8.60
N ALA A 148 -15.31 4.26 7.40
CA ALA A 148 -13.86 4.45 7.27
C ALA A 148 -13.39 5.76 7.92
N ALA A 149 -14.08 6.87 7.70
CA ALA A 149 -13.74 8.15 8.33
C ALA A 149 -13.84 8.08 9.85
N ARG A 150 -14.83 7.37 10.41
CA ARG A 150 -14.96 7.17 11.86
C ARG A 150 -13.82 6.33 12.42
N ILE A 151 -13.43 5.24 11.75
CA ILE A 151 -12.31 4.38 12.15
C ILE A 151 -11.01 5.19 12.15
N VAL A 152 -10.70 5.89 11.05
CA VAL A 152 -9.47 6.69 10.93
C VAL A 152 -9.43 7.81 11.99
N ALA A 153 -10.55 8.51 12.21
CA ALA A 153 -10.63 9.53 13.24
C ALA A 153 -10.46 8.95 14.66
N ALA A 154 -11.05 7.79 14.94
CA ALA A 154 -10.95 7.14 16.25
C ALA A 154 -9.57 6.52 16.51
N ALA A 155 -8.84 6.13 15.46
CA ALA A 155 -7.45 5.70 15.57
C ALA A 155 -6.52 6.82 16.02
N ASP A 156 -6.88 8.09 15.73
CA ASP A 156 -6.21 9.30 16.21
C ASP A 156 -4.69 9.28 15.94
N ARG A 157 -4.31 9.09 14.67
CA ARG A 157 -2.93 9.13 14.19
C ARG A 157 -2.80 10.07 13.02
N ALA A 158 -1.78 10.94 13.07
CA ALA A 158 -1.59 12.00 12.09
C ALA A 158 -1.32 11.49 10.66
N ASN A 159 -0.83 10.26 10.51
CA ASN A 159 -0.56 9.62 9.22
C ASN A 159 -1.67 8.65 8.76
N GLY A 160 -2.79 8.56 9.50
CA GLY A 160 -3.94 7.76 9.11
C GLY A 160 -4.81 8.49 8.09
N CYS A 161 -5.09 7.84 6.96
CA CYS A 161 -5.83 8.41 5.85
C CYS A 161 -7.02 7.54 5.46
N VAL A 162 -7.93 8.10 4.67
CA VAL A 162 -9.00 7.37 3.97
C VAL A 162 -8.66 7.32 2.48
N LEU A 163 -8.86 6.16 1.85
CA LEU A 163 -8.83 6.05 0.39
C LEU A 163 -10.24 6.25 -0.19
N VAL A 164 -10.34 7.01 -1.27
CA VAL A 164 -11.57 7.16 -2.06
C VAL A 164 -11.27 6.64 -3.46
N ASP A 165 -11.87 5.51 -3.81
CA ASP A 165 -11.82 4.88 -5.15
C ASP A 165 -13.08 5.25 -5.94
#